data_AF-A0A7W0PQM4-F1
#
_entry.id   AF-A0A7W0PQM4-F1
#
_cell.length_a   1.000
_cell.length_b   1.000
_cell.length_c   1.000
_cell.angle_alpha   90.00
_cell.angle_beta   90.00
_cell.angle_gamma   90.00
#
_symmetry.space_group_name_H-M   'P 1'
#
loop_
_entity.id
_entity.type
_entity.pdbx_description
1 polymer ?
#
loop_
_entity_poly.entity_id
_entity_poly.type
_entity_poly.pdbx_seq_one_letter_code
_entity_poly.pdbx_strand_id
1 'polypeptide(L)'
;MTDTTKEINHEISDWVGDIVALESHVEEAMDAQLKLKADASLESTFKKFHDTVRESKQRAVNFQKDYGSEPGNPIIKTGANLLGKAAGVIGKVRNDSVSKSIRDDYTAFNHTTVAYTMLHTTAMAFKDQAAQDFAEKGMRTYAKLVQEVNHVLPEAVVYDLKHGDHAPVIDASVVQGCRAVIDSVWKETN
;
A
#
# COMPACT_ATOMS: atom_id res chain seq x y z
N MET A 1 3.55 1.03 35.44
CA MET A 1 3.98 1.64 34.17
C MET A 1 4.51 3.03 34.46
N THR A 2 5.71 3.38 33.99
CA THR A 2 6.26 4.74 34.13
C THR A 2 5.56 5.68 33.14
N ASP A 3 5.62 6.99 33.35
CA ASP A 3 5.03 7.95 32.40
C ASP A 3 5.69 7.88 31.02
N THR A 4 7.01 7.65 30.96
CA THR A 4 7.74 7.40 29.71
C THR A 4 7.20 6.20 28.92
N THR A 5 6.85 5.09 29.59
CA THR A 5 6.27 3.92 28.89
C THR A 5 4.90 4.25 28.30
N LYS A 6 4.09 5.08 28.99
CA LYS A 6 2.79 5.50 28.44
C LYS A 6 2.95 6.40 27.22
N GLU A 7 3.93 7.31 27.24
CA GLU A 7 4.25 8.19 26.11
C GLU A 7 4.72 7.38 24.88
N ILE A 8 5.63 6.41 25.07
CA ILE A 8 6.08 5.50 24.01
C ILE A 8 4.90 4.74 23.40
N ASN A 9 4.07 4.15 24.24
CA ASN A 9 2.93 3.35 23.78
C ASN A 9 1.94 4.23 23.00
N HIS A 10 1.72 5.48 23.45
CA HIS A 10 0.81 6.41 22.79
C HIS A 10 1.33 6.77 21.40
N GLU A 11 2.61 7.14 21.28
CA GLU A 11 3.25 7.47 20.01
C GLU A 11 3.15 6.29 19.01
N ILE A 12 3.46 5.06 19.46
CA ILE A 12 3.33 3.86 18.61
C ILE A 12 1.87 3.63 18.20
N SER A 13 0.92 3.79 19.14
CA SER A 13 -0.50 3.62 18.84
C SER A 13 -1.02 4.64 17.82
N ASP A 14 -0.51 5.87 17.86
CA ASP A 14 -0.88 6.92 16.90
C ASP A 14 -0.36 6.55 15.51
N TRP A 15 0.92 6.18 15.37
CA TRP A 15 1.46 5.67 14.09
C TRP A 15 0.69 4.49 13.51
N VAL A 16 0.29 3.54 14.36
CA VAL A 16 -0.52 2.39 13.91
C VAL A 16 -1.91 2.85 13.47
N GLY A 17 -2.51 3.82 14.16
CA GLY A 17 -3.77 4.44 13.75
C GLY A 17 -3.69 5.10 12.37
N ASP A 18 -2.60 5.83 12.11
CA ASP A 18 -2.34 6.46 10.82
C ASP A 18 -2.26 5.42 9.70
N ILE A 19 -1.56 4.32 9.96
CA ILE A 19 -1.44 3.20 9.01
C ILE A 19 -2.80 2.57 8.73
N VAL A 20 -3.61 2.31 9.76
CA VAL A 20 -4.98 1.76 9.58
C VAL A 20 -5.83 2.69 8.71
N ALA A 21 -5.77 4.00 8.95
CA ALA A 21 -6.50 4.99 8.15
C ALA A 21 -6.00 5.03 6.70
N LEU A 22 -4.68 5.04 6.50
CA LEU A 22 -4.06 5.01 5.18
C LEU A 22 -4.45 3.75 4.40
N GLU A 23 -4.28 2.57 4.98
CA GLU A 23 -4.61 1.29 4.33
C GLU A 23 -6.11 1.17 4.03
N SER A 24 -6.98 1.79 4.85
CA SER A 24 -8.40 1.88 4.55
C SER A 24 -8.68 2.65 3.26
N HIS A 25 -8.02 3.80 3.05
CA HIS A 25 -8.17 4.58 1.82
C HIS A 25 -7.55 3.89 0.60
N VAL A 26 -6.44 3.18 0.77
CA VAL A 26 -5.86 2.38 -0.32
C VAL A 26 -6.82 1.27 -0.72
N GLU A 27 -7.44 0.57 0.23
CA GLU A 27 -8.44 -0.44 -0.07
C GLU A 27 -9.67 0.15 -0.78
N GLU A 28 -10.17 1.32 -0.37
CA GLU A 28 -11.28 2.00 -1.04
C GLU A 28 -10.96 2.32 -2.52
N ALA A 29 -9.72 2.77 -2.80
CA ALA A 29 -9.27 2.99 -4.17
C ALA A 29 -9.23 1.69 -4.98
N MET A 30 -8.82 0.59 -4.35
CA MET A 30 -8.80 -0.74 -4.98
C MET A 30 -10.18 -1.33 -5.20
N ASP A 31 -11.14 -1.09 -4.31
CA ASP A 31 -12.55 -1.44 -4.52
C ASP A 31 -13.11 -0.75 -5.78
N ALA A 32 -12.64 0.45 -6.10
CA ALA A 32 -12.95 1.11 -7.36
C ALA A 32 -12.21 0.46 -8.55
N GLN A 33 -10.92 0.13 -8.39
CA GLN A 33 -10.10 -0.54 -9.41
C GLN A 33 -10.68 -1.90 -9.84
N LEU A 34 -11.24 -2.68 -8.91
CA LEU A 34 -11.89 -3.97 -9.21
C LEU A 34 -13.08 -3.86 -10.17
N LYS A 35 -13.61 -2.65 -10.40
CA LYS A 35 -14.70 -2.39 -11.34
C LYS A 35 -14.22 -2.10 -12.76
N LEU A 36 -12.92 -1.86 -12.94
CA LEU A 36 -12.31 -1.67 -14.25
C LEU A 36 -12.40 -2.97 -15.06
N LYS A 37 -12.64 -2.83 -16.36
CA LYS A 37 -12.58 -3.96 -17.30
C LYS A 37 -11.18 -4.09 -17.83
N ALA A 38 -10.63 -5.30 -17.72
CA ALA A 38 -9.31 -5.65 -18.25
C ALA A 38 -9.27 -7.11 -18.72
N ASP A 39 -8.15 -7.51 -19.31
CA ASP A 39 -7.90 -8.93 -19.58
C ASP A 39 -7.80 -9.72 -18.26
N ALA A 40 -8.08 -11.02 -18.30
CA ALA A 40 -8.17 -11.86 -17.10
C ALA A 40 -6.89 -11.85 -16.22
N SER A 41 -5.71 -11.66 -16.83
CA SER A 41 -4.44 -11.52 -16.11
C SER A 41 -4.37 -10.24 -15.27
N LEU A 42 -4.81 -9.12 -15.83
CA LEU A 42 -4.87 -7.82 -15.15
C LEU A 42 -5.95 -7.82 -14.07
N GLU A 43 -7.14 -8.35 -14.35
CA GLU A 43 -8.20 -8.50 -13.35
C GLU A 43 -7.75 -9.38 -12.17
N SER A 44 -7.03 -10.48 -12.44
CA SER A 44 -6.45 -11.31 -11.38
C SER A 44 -5.39 -10.56 -10.57
N THR A 45 -4.65 -9.64 -11.19
CA THR A 45 -3.65 -8.82 -10.50
C THR A 45 -4.33 -7.81 -9.59
N PHE A 46 -5.38 -7.13 -10.05
CA PHE A 46 -6.18 -6.22 -9.22
C PHE A 46 -6.74 -6.92 -7.99
N LYS A 47 -7.31 -8.12 -8.18
CA LYS A 47 -7.81 -8.93 -7.06
C LYS A 47 -6.70 -9.26 -6.06
N LYS A 48 -5.51 -9.66 -6.55
CA LYS A 48 -4.38 -9.98 -5.68
C LYS A 48 -3.93 -8.76 -4.86
N PHE A 49 -3.79 -7.60 -5.50
CA PHE A 49 -3.41 -6.36 -4.83
C PHE A 49 -4.41 -5.97 -3.76
N HIS A 50 -5.69 -5.94 -4.12
CA HIS A 50 -6.80 -5.68 -3.21
C HIS A 50 -6.80 -6.63 -2.00
N ASP A 51 -6.72 -7.94 -2.23
CA ASP A 51 -6.76 -8.92 -1.14
C ASP A 51 -5.55 -8.77 -0.21
N THR A 52 -4.37 -8.47 -0.76
CA THR A 52 -3.15 -8.24 0.02
C THR A 52 -3.27 -6.99 0.91
N VAL A 53 -3.82 -5.89 0.38
CA VAL A 53 -4.05 -4.64 1.13
C VAL A 53 -5.10 -4.86 2.22
N ARG A 54 -6.22 -5.51 1.90
CA ARG A 54 -7.28 -5.84 2.88
C ARG A 54 -6.72 -6.68 4.03
N GLU A 55 -5.92 -7.70 3.72
CA GLU A 55 -5.24 -8.51 4.73
C GLU A 55 -4.25 -7.69 5.57
N SER A 56 -3.51 -6.76 4.96
CA SER A 56 -2.60 -5.86 5.66
C SER A 56 -3.33 -4.95 6.63
N LYS A 57 -4.40 -4.29 6.16
CA LYS A 57 -5.30 -3.48 6.99
C LYS A 57 -5.83 -4.26 8.18
N GLN A 58 -6.31 -5.48 7.97
CA GLN A 58 -6.82 -6.29 9.06
C GLN A 58 -5.72 -6.63 10.09
N ARG A 59 -4.48 -6.87 9.65
CA ARG A 59 -3.34 -7.04 10.57
C ARG A 59 -3.06 -5.77 11.36
N ALA A 60 -3.10 -4.60 10.73
CA ALA A 60 -2.89 -3.31 11.39
C ALA A 60 -3.98 -3.02 12.44
N VAL A 61 -5.26 -3.26 12.11
CA VAL A 61 -6.38 -3.14 13.05
C VAL A 61 -6.23 -4.08 14.23
N ASN A 62 -5.84 -5.33 13.98
CA ASN A 62 -5.62 -6.31 15.06
C ASN A 62 -4.44 -5.89 15.95
N PHE A 63 -3.32 -5.46 15.35
CA PHE A 63 -2.17 -4.98 16.10
C PHE A 63 -2.54 -3.76 16.97
N GLN A 64 -3.26 -2.78 16.42
CA GLN A 64 -3.72 -1.61 17.18
C GLN A 64 -4.55 -2.01 18.40
N LYS A 65 -5.48 -2.96 18.21
CA LYS A 65 -6.34 -3.46 19.28
C LYS A 65 -5.53 -4.19 20.35
N ASP A 66 -4.65 -5.10 19.95
CA ASP A 66 -3.89 -5.94 20.86
C ASP A 66 -2.87 -5.11 21.64
N TYR A 67 -2.15 -4.21 20.96
CA TYR A 67 -1.17 -3.30 21.56
C TYR A 67 -1.81 -2.38 22.61
N GLY A 68 -3.02 -1.87 22.34
CA GLY A 68 -3.79 -1.08 23.31
C GLY A 68 -4.44 -1.88 24.45
N SER A 69 -4.50 -3.21 24.36
CA SER A 69 -5.18 -4.09 25.34
C SER A 69 -4.25 -4.69 26.40
N GLU A 70 -2.94 -4.46 26.33
CA GLU A 70 -1.99 -5.01 27.30
C GLU A 70 -2.25 -4.46 28.74
N PRO A 71 -2.23 -5.34 29.78
CA PRO A 71 -2.45 -4.91 31.17
C PRO A 71 -1.47 -3.80 31.59
N GLY A 72 -2.04 -2.61 31.84
CA GLY A 72 -1.28 -1.42 32.24
C GLY A 72 -1.11 -0.38 31.15
N ASN A 73 -1.45 -0.67 29.89
CA ASN A 73 -1.42 0.29 28.78
C ASN A 73 -2.72 1.13 28.78
N PRO A 74 -2.70 2.44 29.09
CA PRO A 74 -3.91 3.23 29.27
C PRO A 74 -4.56 3.69 27.95
N ILE A 75 -4.22 3.10 26.80
CA ILE A 75 -4.68 3.58 25.49
C ILE A 75 -6.07 3.01 25.19
N ILE A 76 -7.06 3.67 25.79
CA ILE A 76 -8.46 3.49 25.47
C ILE A 76 -8.78 4.36 24.25
N LYS A 77 -8.98 3.73 23.09
CA LYS A 77 -9.80 4.21 21.95
C LYS A 77 -9.45 5.59 21.33
N THR A 78 -8.20 6.04 21.35
CA THR A 78 -7.83 7.31 20.68
C THR A 78 -7.23 7.12 19.29
N GLY A 79 -7.61 6.08 18.55
CA GLY A 79 -7.28 5.96 17.11
C GLY A 79 -8.34 6.58 16.18
N ALA A 80 -9.41 7.15 16.73
CA ALA A 80 -10.59 7.55 15.94
C ALA A 80 -10.52 8.97 15.35
N ASN A 81 -9.52 9.78 15.72
CA ASN A 81 -9.41 11.18 15.28
C ASN A 81 -8.60 11.39 13.99
N LEU A 82 -8.07 10.33 13.37
CA LEU A 82 -7.02 10.44 12.35
C LEU A 82 -7.48 10.69 10.90
N LEU A 83 -8.78 10.79 10.65
CA LEU A 83 -9.32 10.89 9.29
C LEU A 83 -9.81 12.28 8.88
N GLY A 84 -9.72 13.29 9.75
CA GLY A 84 -10.20 14.64 9.40
C GLY A 84 -9.46 15.31 8.23
N LYS A 85 -8.30 14.78 7.81
CA LYS A 85 -7.36 15.44 6.87
C LYS A 85 -6.66 14.54 5.83
N ALA A 86 -7.16 13.33 5.55
CA ALA A 86 -6.90 12.68 4.25
C ALA A 86 -7.98 13.05 3.20
N ALA A 87 -8.73 14.11 3.49
CA ALA A 87 -9.73 14.74 2.63
C ALA A 87 -9.06 15.34 1.37
N GLY A 88 -8.78 14.47 0.40
CA GLY A 88 -8.39 14.85 -0.96
C GLY A 88 -7.33 13.90 -1.54
N VAL A 89 -7.53 13.48 -2.79
CA VAL A 89 -6.53 12.84 -3.67
C VAL A 89 -6.39 11.33 -3.39
N ILE A 90 -7.22 10.45 -3.96
CA ILE A 90 -7.06 9.99 -5.35
C ILE A 90 -8.38 10.16 -6.12
N GLY A 91 -8.26 10.58 -7.37
CA GLY A 91 -9.28 11.28 -8.16
C GLY A 91 -10.70 10.70 -8.14
N LYS A 92 -11.67 11.63 -8.13
CA LYS A 92 -12.98 11.47 -8.78
C LYS A 92 -12.85 10.50 -9.95
N VAL A 93 -13.60 9.41 -9.89
CA VAL A 93 -13.74 8.38 -10.93
C VAL A 93 -14.05 9.06 -12.27
N ARG A 94 -13.01 9.47 -13.00
CA ARG A 94 -13.02 9.59 -14.45
C ARG A 94 -12.72 8.19 -14.96
N ASN A 95 -13.13 7.92 -16.20
CA ASN A 95 -12.71 6.76 -16.98
C ASN A 95 -11.17 6.75 -17.11
N ASP A 96 -10.47 6.42 -16.04
CA ASP A 96 -9.01 6.32 -16.03
C ASP A 96 -8.63 4.92 -16.49
N SER A 97 -7.64 4.91 -17.37
CA SER A 97 -7.18 3.73 -18.08
C SER A 97 -6.48 2.77 -17.09
N VAL A 98 -6.41 1.48 -17.44
CA VAL A 98 -5.87 0.42 -16.56
C VAL A 98 -4.44 0.75 -16.12
N SER A 99 -3.60 1.26 -17.01
CA SER A 99 -2.22 1.66 -16.68
C SER A 99 -2.14 2.82 -15.69
N LYS A 100 -3.06 3.79 -15.73
CA LYS A 100 -3.09 4.89 -14.77
C LYS A 100 -3.48 4.40 -13.38
N SER A 101 -4.44 3.49 -13.29
CA SER A 101 -4.82 2.87 -12.01
C SER A 101 -3.63 2.14 -11.39
N ILE A 102 -2.89 1.35 -12.18
CA ILE A 102 -1.70 0.63 -11.70
C ILE A 102 -0.58 1.59 -11.27
N ARG A 103 -0.38 2.70 -11.99
CA ARG A 103 0.56 3.75 -11.56
C ARG A 103 0.14 4.36 -10.22
N ASP A 104 -1.15 4.57 -10.00
CA ASP A 104 -1.64 5.14 -8.74
C ASP A 104 -1.43 4.15 -7.59
N ASP A 105 -1.58 2.84 -7.84
CA ASP A 105 -1.20 1.79 -6.88
C ASP A 105 0.28 1.86 -6.50
N TYR A 106 1.19 2.07 -7.46
CA TYR A 106 2.62 2.26 -7.19
C TYR A 106 2.86 3.36 -6.15
N THR A 107 2.16 4.48 -6.32
CA THR A 107 2.28 5.66 -5.45
C THR A 107 1.73 5.35 -4.06
N ALA A 108 0.54 4.75 -3.99
CA ALA A 108 -0.10 4.34 -2.76
C ALA A 108 0.77 3.35 -1.97
N PHE A 109 1.30 2.31 -2.62
CA PHE A 109 2.13 1.30 -1.97
C PHE A 109 3.47 1.84 -1.47
N ASN A 110 4.12 2.72 -2.23
CA ASN A 110 5.32 3.39 -1.74
C ASN A 110 5.00 4.29 -0.53
N HIS A 111 3.87 5.02 -0.57
CA HIS A 111 3.46 5.84 0.56
C HIS A 111 3.21 5.01 1.82
N THR A 112 2.53 3.86 1.70
CA THR A 112 2.33 2.93 2.80
C THR A 112 3.64 2.32 3.29
N THR A 113 4.57 1.99 2.39
CA THR A 113 5.92 1.53 2.76
C THR A 113 6.67 2.57 3.60
N VAL A 114 6.57 3.86 3.23
CA VAL A 114 7.16 4.97 3.98
C VAL A 114 6.51 5.09 5.36
N ALA A 115 5.19 5.01 5.48
CA ALA A 115 4.50 5.04 6.78
C ALA A 115 5.00 3.92 7.71
N TYR A 116 5.15 2.69 7.20
CA TYR A 116 5.75 1.60 7.95
C TYR A 116 7.24 1.82 8.27
N THR A 117 7.99 2.46 7.39
CA THR A 117 9.40 2.81 7.65
C THR A 117 9.52 3.80 8.80
N MET A 118 8.63 4.80 8.86
CA MET A 118 8.56 5.76 9.95
C MET A 118 8.24 5.06 11.27
N LEU A 119 7.20 4.21 11.31
CA LEU A 119 6.88 3.42 12.50
C LEU A 119 8.04 2.51 12.92
N HIS A 120 8.68 1.81 11.98
CA HIS A 120 9.79 0.91 12.30
C HIS A 120 10.96 1.69 12.93
N THR A 121 11.28 2.86 12.39
CA THR A 121 12.32 3.74 12.92
C THR A 121 11.98 4.24 14.33
N THR A 122 10.74 4.66 14.56
CA THR A 122 10.23 5.07 15.88
C THR A 122 10.32 3.91 16.88
N ALA A 123 9.89 2.72 16.48
CA ALA A 123 9.93 1.52 17.32
C ALA A 123 11.37 1.10 17.66
N MET A 124 12.31 1.21 16.72
CA MET A 124 13.74 1.01 16.98
C MET A 124 14.28 2.00 18.01
N ALA A 125 13.92 3.29 17.88
CA ALA A 125 14.36 4.33 18.80
C ALA A 125 13.88 4.08 20.23
N PHE A 126 12.67 3.53 20.39
CA PHE A 126 12.10 3.17 21.69
C PHE A 126 12.41 1.75 22.15
N LYS A 127 13.10 0.94 21.32
CA LYS A 127 13.39 -0.48 21.56
C LYS A 127 12.13 -1.32 21.77
N ASP A 128 11.03 -0.96 21.11
CA ASP A 128 9.80 -1.75 21.09
C ASP A 128 9.91 -2.82 20.00
N GLN A 129 10.14 -4.07 20.39
CA GLN A 129 10.33 -5.15 19.43
C GLN A 129 9.03 -5.54 18.71
N ALA A 130 7.90 -5.49 19.40
CA ALA A 130 6.62 -5.88 18.83
C ALA A 130 6.21 -4.94 17.68
N ALA A 131 6.39 -3.63 17.88
CA ALA A 131 6.15 -2.63 16.84
C ALA A 131 7.19 -2.70 15.72
N GLN A 132 8.45 -3.01 16.01
CA GLN A 132 9.48 -3.24 14.99
C GLN A 132 9.08 -4.38 14.04
N ASP A 133 8.74 -5.55 14.59
CA ASP A 133 8.37 -6.75 13.82
C ASP A 133 7.09 -6.52 12.99
N PHE A 134 6.11 -5.85 13.58
CA PHE A 134 4.88 -5.46 12.89
C PHE A 134 5.19 -4.55 11.69
N ALA A 135 5.99 -3.51 11.91
CA ALA A 135 6.30 -2.54 10.88
C ALA A 135 7.16 -3.14 9.76
N GLU A 136 8.12 -4.01 10.09
CA GLU A 136 8.93 -4.74 9.11
C GLU A 136 8.06 -5.61 8.21
N LYS A 137 7.09 -6.34 8.78
CA LYS A 137 6.14 -7.13 8.00
C LYS A 137 5.33 -6.27 7.03
N GLY A 138 4.91 -5.07 7.45
CA GLY A 138 4.27 -4.07 6.60
C GLY A 138 5.17 -3.64 5.44
N MET A 139 6.40 -3.19 5.74
CA MET A 139 7.39 -2.80 4.73
C MET A 139 7.62 -3.90 3.69
N ARG A 140 7.83 -5.14 4.13
CA ARG A 140 8.04 -6.29 3.23
C ARG A 140 6.82 -6.60 2.36
N THR A 141 5.61 -6.35 2.87
CA THR A 141 4.37 -6.55 2.11
C THR A 141 4.29 -5.55 0.98
N TYR A 142 4.43 -4.26 1.27
CA TYR A 142 4.28 -3.23 0.24
C TYR A 142 5.48 -3.13 -0.70
N ALA A 143 6.70 -3.42 -0.24
CA ALA A 143 7.86 -3.52 -1.13
C ALA A 143 7.65 -4.58 -2.22
N LYS A 144 7.04 -5.73 -1.88
CA LYS A 144 6.67 -6.75 -2.88
C LYS A 144 5.62 -6.23 -3.86
N LEU A 145 4.56 -5.58 -3.36
CA LEU A 145 3.52 -5.00 -4.22
C LEU A 145 4.08 -3.94 -5.18
N VAL A 146 4.98 -3.06 -4.71
CA VAL A 146 5.69 -2.07 -5.54
C VAL A 146 6.46 -2.74 -6.68
N GLN A 147 7.19 -3.82 -6.38
CA GLN A 147 7.91 -4.58 -7.41
C GLN A 147 6.92 -5.22 -8.41
N GLU A 148 5.83 -5.81 -7.93
CA GLU A 148 4.82 -6.39 -8.82
C GLU A 148 4.17 -5.34 -9.75
N VAL A 149 3.94 -4.12 -9.25
CA VAL A 149 3.46 -3.01 -10.08
C VAL A 149 4.41 -2.73 -11.24
N ASN A 150 5.73 -2.68 -11.00
CA ASN A 150 6.73 -2.47 -12.04
C ASN A 150 6.64 -3.53 -13.15
N HIS A 151 6.35 -4.79 -12.81
CA HIS A 151 6.24 -5.87 -13.79
C HIS A 151 4.90 -5.89 -14.54
N VAL A 152 3.79 -5.46 -13.94
CA VAL A 152 2.46 -5.48 -14.58
C VAL A 152 2.17 -4.23 -15.40
N LEU A 153 2.80 -3.09 -15.09
CA LEU A 153 2.55 -1.83 -15.78
C LEU A 153 2.72 -1.89 -17.31
N PRO A 154 3.75 -2.54 -17.90
CA PRO A 154 3.87 -2.64 -19.35
C PRO A 154 2.70 -3.38 -20.01
N GLU A 155 2.15 -4.39 -19.34
CA GLU A 155 0.98 -5.15 -19.81
C GLU A 155 -0.27 -4.27 -19.81
N ALA A 156 -0.47 -3.48 -18.76
CA ALA A 156 -1.57 -2.53 -18.67
C ALA A 156 -1.49 -1.40 -19.71
N VAL A 157 -0.29 -0.92 -20.03
CA VAL A 157 -0.08 0.06 -21.11
C VAL A 157 -0.46 -0.54 -22.46
N VAL A 158 -0.03 -1.76 -22.76
CA VAL A 158 -0.40 -2.45 -24.01
C VAL A 158 -1.90 -2.70 -24.06
N TYR A 159 -2.53 -3.06 -22.94
CA TYR A 159 -3.99 -3.19 -22.85
C TYR A 159 -4.70 -1.88 -23.20
N ASP A 160 -4.30 -0.77 -22.58
CA ASP A 160 -4.91 0.54 -22.83
C ASP A 160 -4.72 1.00 -24.28
N LEU A 161 -3.55 0.74 -24.87
CA LEU A 161 -3.29 1.04 -26.28
C LEU A 161 -4.22 0.25 -27.20
N LYS A 162 -4.45 -1.05 -26.93
CA LYS A 162 -5.33 -1.92 -27.74
C LYS A 162 -6.78 -1.48 -27.73
N HIS A 163 -7.23 -0.90 -26.62
CA HIS A 163 -8.62 -0.56 -26.38
C HIS A 163 -8.89 0.95 -26.46
N GLY A 164 -7.89 1.75 -26.81
CA GLY A 164 -8.01 3.19 -27.04
C GLY A 164 -8.30 3.54 -28.50
N ASP A 165 -8.84 4.74 -28.74
CA ASP A 165 -9.33 5.19 -30.05
C ASP A 165 -8.22 5.46 -31.10
N HIS A 166 -6.93 5.27 -30.77
CA HIS A 166 -5.83 5.89 -31.52
C HIS A 166 -4.62 4.99 -31.87
N ALA A 167 -4.67 3.68 -31.63
CA ALA A 167 -3.48 2.86 -31.85
C ALA A 167 -3.42 2.20 -33.25
N PRO A 168 -2.28 2.29 -33.97
CA PRO A 168 -1.96 1.41 -35.10
C PRO A 168 -1.76 -0.05 -34.64
N VAL A 169 -1.36 -0.96 -35.52
CA VAL A 169 -1.00 -2.36 -35.15
C VAL A 169 -0.05 -2.35 -33.94
N ILE A 170 -0.48 -2.96 -32.84
CA ILE A 170 0.28 -3.01 -31.57
C ILE A 170 1.10 -4.29 -31.53
N ASP A 171 2.42 -4.15 -31.46
CA ASP A 171 3.31 -5.25 -31.15
C ASP A 171 3.29 -5.52 -29.63
N ALA A 172 2.47 -6.47 -29.20
CA ALA A 172 2.39 -6.87 -27.80
C ALA A 172 3.63 -7.65 -27.31
N SER A 173 4.55 -8.05 -28.20
CA SER A 173 5.79 -8.75 -27.80
C SER A 173 6.75 -7.87 -27.01
N VAL A 174 6.56 -6.54 -27.05
CA VAL A 174 7.39 -5.54 -26.34
C VAL A 174 7.30 -5.65 -24.81
N VAL A 175 6.26 -6.29 -24.25
CA VAL A 175 6.06 -6.41 -22.79
C VAL A 175 7.27 -7.04 -22.11
N GLN A 176 7.81 -8.13 -22.68
CA GLN A 176 8.97 -8.81 -22.08
C GLN A 176 10.26 -8.00 -22.20
N GLY A 177 10.46 -7.32 -23.33
CA GLY A 177 11.58 -6.40 -23.50
C GLY A 177 11.54 -5.25 -22.49
N CYS A 178 10.36 -4.69 -22.25
CA CYS A 178 10.18 -3.62 -21.26
C CYS A 178 10.44 -4.12 -19.82
N ARG A 179 9.94 -5.29 -19.44
CA ARG A 179 10.25 -5.93 -18.15
C ARG A 179 11.75 -6.12 -17.95
N ALA A 180 12.47 -6.58 -18.97
CA ALA A 180 13.92 -6.73 -18.89
C ALA A 180 14.66 -5.40 -18.66
N VAL A 181 14.20 -4.32 -19.30
CA VAL A 181 14.76 -2.97 -19.06
C VAL A 181 14.49 -2.52 -17.62
N ILE A 182 13.25 -2.70 -17.14
CA ILE A 182 12.87 -2.39 -15.75
C ILE A 182 13.78 -3.14 -14.77
N ASP A 183 13.94 -4.45 -14.95
CA ASP A 183 14.82 -5.27 -14.10
C ASP A 183 16.27 -4.78 -14.10
N SER A 184 16.79 -4.32 -15.24
CA SER A 184 18.14 -3.74 -15.34
C SER A 184 18.24 -2.46 -14.53
N VAL A 185 17.31 -1.52 -14.74
CA VAL A 185 17.29 -0.21 -14.07
C VAL A 185 17.23 -0.36 -12.55
N TRP A 186 16.39 -1.26 -12.03
CA TRP A 186 16.26 -1.47 -10.59
C TRP A 186 17.43 -2.26 -9.98
N LYS A 187 18.14 -3.07 -10.76
CA LYS A 187 19.38 -3.73 -10.30
C LYS A 187 20.53 -2.75 -10.18
N GLU A 188 20.63 -1.77 -11.07
CA GLU A 188 21.69 -0.75 -11.06
C GLU A 188 21.66 0.15 -9.80
N THR A 189 20.54 0.16 -9.07
CA THR A 189 20.37 0.95 -7.85
C THR A 189 20.67 0.20 -6.54
N ASN A 190 21.05 -1.08 -6.60
CA ASN A 190 21.39 -1.92 -5.43
C ASN A 190 22.89 -2.16 -5.29
#